data_AF-A0A1M5JSR8-F1
#
_entry.id   AF-A0A1M5JSR8-F1
#
_cell.length_a   1.000
_cell.length_b   1.000
_cell.length_c   1.000
_cell.angle_alpha   90.00
_cell.angle_beta   90.00
_cell.angle_gamma   90.00
#
_symmetry.space_group_name_H-M   'P 1'
#
loop_
_entity.id
_entity.type
_entity.pdbx_description
1 polymer ?
#
loop_
_entity_poly.entity_id
_entity_poly.type
_entity_poly.pdbx_seq_one_letter_code
_entity_poly.pdbx_strand_id
1 'polypeptide(L)'
;MRSLLLVIVLFNSCTVFGQYHFSGEVSRNHVGKSVYLSLVEDYRKSTRVYLDQIIRKAKVDSLGHFQIGGDNLLEENRIYRIHLDGCSEDSEAKHFLGQCNSSSNVLFIANNKDTISFPTSFEDQALCTINATNPKASLILEIGTLKEEMVFDFTEFRSKASQKLNSKKWFGRLQSFGSELREPLAELIIYDFLSDKRNETYSYYLEDLTSNSYYTELLERLQIAYPNSNFTRQYEAEIATDKQMASFQSTSSVDRNWFLITLLCLSLVLNTYLIYQYISKKKNGKSRLLDKLTPQEQKIVDQILREKSNKEIAAELFVSHSTVKTHINNLYKKLEVSTRREIVALFKK
;
A
#
# COMPACT_ATOMS: atom_id res chain seq x y z
N MET A 1 -3.92 14.53 75.86
CA MET A 1 -3.16 14.97 74.67
C MET A 1 -1.79 14.27 74.56
N ARG A 2 -1.74 12.92 74.58
CA ARG A 2 -0.49 12.15 74.38
C ARG A 2 -0.64 10.96 73.42
N SER A 3 -1.87 10.55 73.10
CA SER A 3 -2.13 9.44 72.17
C SER A 3 -2.34 9.85 70.71
N LEU A 4 -2.37 11.16 70.39
CA LEU A 4 -2.63 11.63 69.01
C LEU A 4 -1.36 11.84 68.19
N LEU A 5 -0.18 11.85 68.83
CA LEU A 5 1.10 12.16 68.18
C LEU A 5 1.82 10.91 67.61
N LEU A 6 1.36 9.71 67.96
CA LEU A 6 2.00 8.46 67.55
C LEU A 6 1.45 7.89 66.23
N VAL A 7 0.35 8.44 65.71
CA VAL A 7 -0.28 7.98 64.46
C VAL A 7 0.24 8.73 63.23
N ILE A 8 0.86 9.91 63.40
CA ILE A 8 1.30 10.76 62.27
C ILE A 8 2.70 10.37 61.76
N VAL A 9 3.49 9.60 62.51
CA VAL A 9 4.88 9.26 62.13
C VAL A 9 4.98 8.00 61.25
N LEU A 10 3.93 7.18 61.13
CA LEU A 10 3.94 5.95 60.34
C LEU A 10 3.48 6.10 58.89
N PHE A 11 3.17 7.32 58.43
CA PHE A 11 2.85 7.63 57.02
C PHE A 11 4.01 8.32 56.29
N ASN A 12 5.26 8.04 56.67
CA ASN A 12 6.37 8.18 55.71
C ASN A 12 6.31 6.96 54.79
N SER A 13 5.43 7.04 53.78
CA SER A 13 5.48 6.18 52.61
C SER A 13 6.90 6.26 52.06
N CYS A 14 7.65 5.19 52.29
CA CYS A 14 8.91 4.93 51.63
C CYS A 14 8.58 4.85 50.13
N THR A 15 8.69 5.98 49.43
CA THR A 15 8.72 5.99 47.97
C THR A 15 10.04 5.36 47.59
N VAL A 16 10.06 4.03 47.54
CA VAL A 16 11.13 3.28 46.89
C VAL A 16 11.05 3.68 45.43
N PHE A 17 11.86 4.66 45.02
CA PHE A 17 12.13 4.90 43.62
C PHE A 17 12.67 3.58 43.07
N GLY A 18 11.96 3.00 42.09
CA GLY A 18 12.42 1.78 41.45
C GLY A 18 13.81 2.03 40.86
N GLN A 19 14.76 1.17 41.20
CA GLN A 19 16.06 1.16 40.56
C GLN A 19 16.09 -0.04 39.63
N TYR A 20 16.30 0.22 38.35
CA TYR A 20 16.47 -0.86 37.40
C TYR A 20 17.84 -1.51 37.64
N HIS A 21 17.91 -2.81 37.40
CA HIS A 21 19.15 -3.55 37.54
C HIS A 21 19.31 -4.55 36.40
N PHE A 22 20.24 -4.26 35.50
CA PHE A 22 20.57 -5.11 34.37
C PHE A 22 21.94 -5.74 34.58
N SER A 23 22.02 -7.06 34.47
CA SER A 23 23.24 -7.83 34.69
C SER A 23 23.41 -8.86 33.59
N GLY A 24 24.62 -9.30 33.31
CA GLY A 24 24.82 -10.37 32.34
C GLY A 24 26.20 -10.96 32.37
N GLU A 25 26.34 -12.06 31.63
CA GLU A 25 27.55 -12.86 31.52
C GLU A 25 28.03 -12.84 30.06
N VAL A 26 29.34 -12.74 29.87
CA VAL A 26 29.98 -12.75 28.55
C VAL A 26 31.21 -13.65 28.57
N SER A 27 31.57 -14.19 27.40
CA SER A 27 32.81 -14.96 27.25
C SER A 27 34.03 -14.16 27.70
N ARG A 28 35.03 -14.84 28.29
CA ARG A 28 36.27 -14.25 28.83
C ARG A 28 37.07 -13.42 27.83
N ASN A 29 36.87 -13.63 26.54
CA ASN A 29 37.48 -12.81 25.47
C ASN A 29 37.04 -11.35 25.49
N HIS A 30 35.96 -11.04 26.22
CA HIS A 30 35.40 -9.69 26.36
C HIS A 30 35.71 -9.03 27.71
N VAL A 31 36.59 -9.61 28.54
CA VAL A 31 37.01 -8.99 29.80
C VAL A 31 37.62 -7.61 29.54
N GLY A 32 37.19 -6.60 30.32
CA GLY A 32 37.61 -5.21 30.14
C GLY A 32 36.96 -4.46 28.99
N LYS A 33 36.16 -5.13 28.14
CA LYS A 33 35.37 -4.49 27.08
C LYS A 33 34.21 -3.71 27.68
N SER A 34 33.66 -2.81 26.86
CA SER A 34 32.56 -1.95 27.26
C SER A 34 31.22 -2.54 26.84
N VAL A 35 30.27 -2.50 27.77
CA VAL A 35 28.85 -2.80 27.54
C VAL A 35 28.09 -1.50 27.65
N TYR A 36 27.19 -1.27 26.72
CA TYR A 36 26.46 -0.04 26.62
C TYR A 36 24.96 -0.31 26.63
N LEU A 37 24.23 0.53 27.36
CA LEU A 37 22.78 0.56 27.38
C LEU A 37 22.31 1.75 26.53
N SER A 38 21.42 1.48 25.57
CA SER A 38 20.84 2.47 24.69
C SER A 38 19.31 2.50 24.78
N LEU A 39 18.71 3.68 24.67
CA LEU A 39 17.26 3.88 24.55
C LEU A 39 16.89 4.03 23.07
N VAL A 40 15.95 3.21 22.59
CA VAL A 40 15.51 3.20 21.19
C VAL A 40 14.10 3.80 21.09
N GLU A 41 14.01 5.10 20.83
CA GLU A 41 12.74 5.84 20.66
C GLU A 41 12.24 5.89 19.20
N ASP A 42 13.06 5.45 18.25
CA ASP A 42 12.73 5.33 16.83
C ASP A 42 12.88 3.86 16.43
N TYR A 43 11.75 3.20 16.18
CA TYR A 43 11.74 1.77 15.84
C TYR A 43 12.37 1.47 14.47
N ARG A 44 12.49 2.46 13.57
CA ARG A 44 13.24 2.32 12.29
C ARG A 44 14.76 2.28 12.52
N LYS A 45 15.20 2.72 13.70
CA LYS A 45 16.60 2.66 14.17
C LYS A 45 16.85 1.45 15.10
N SER A 46 15.98 0.45 15.06
CA SER A 46 16.06 -0.78 15.87
C SER A 46 17.17 -1.76 15.44
N THR A 47 17.67 -1.69 14.21
CA THR A 47 18.63 -2.68 13.69
C THR A 47 20.11 -2.34 13.95
N ARG A 48 20.44 -1.06 14.13
CA ARG A 48 21.82 -0.57 14.26
C ARG A 48 22.02 0.24 15.52
N VAL A 49 23.25 0.26 16.02
CA VAL A 49 23.66 1.06 17.18
C VAL A 49 23.90 2.50 16.77
N TYR A 50 23.27 3.45 17.47
CA TYR A 50 23.48 4.89 17.28
C TYR A 50 24.02 5.53 18.57
N LEU A 51 24.95 6.48 18.43
CA LEU A 51 25.64 7.12 19.55
C LEU A 51 24.73 7.98 20.41
N ASP A 52 23.79 8.69 19.78
CA ASP A 52 22.79 9.54 20.43
C ASP A 52 21.78 8.75 21.27
N GLN A 53 21.74 7.42 21.11
CA GLN A 53 20.88 6.54 21.88
C GLN A 53 21.52 6.04 23.18
N ILE A 54 22.84 6.16 23.36
CA ILE A 54 23.55 5.59 24.52
C ILE A 54 23.24 6.39 25.78
N ILE A 55 22.73 5.71 26.81
CA ILE A 55 22.37 6.32 28.10
C ILE A 55 23.28 5.88 29.24
N ARG A 56 23.89 4.70 29.16
CA ARG A 56 24.86 4.20 30.17
C ARG A 56 25.94 3.33 29.53
N LYS A 57 27.08 3.24 30.23
CA LYS A 57 28.22 2.40 29.90
C LYS A 57 28.69 1.67 31.17
N ALA A 58 28.97 0.38 31.05
CA ALA A 58 29.65 -0.43 32.05
C ALA A 58 30.85 -1.13 31.41
N LYS A 59 31.75 -1.66 32.24
CA LYS A 59 32.85 -2.52 31.80
C LYS A 59 32.60 -3.94 32.27
N VAL A 60 33.03 -4.89 31.47
CA VAL A 60 33.06 -6.31 31.84
C VAL A 60 34.18 -6.51 32.86
N ASP A 61 33.86 -7.12 33.99
CA ASP A 61 34.80 -7.42 35.05
C ASP A 61 35.75 -8.59 34.68
N SER A 62 36.68 -8.92 35.58
CA SER A 62 37.64 -10.01 35.37
C SER A 62 37.01 -11.40 35.31
N LEU A 63 35.78 -11.55 35.79
CA LEU A 63 35.04 -12.81 35.81
C LEU A 63 34.14 -12.98 34.58
N GLY A 64 33.99 -11.93 33.74
CA GLY A 64 33.13 -11.95 32.56
C GLY A 64 31.71 -11.47 32.85
N HIS A 65 31.47 -10.79 33.97
CA HIS A 65 30.17 -10.21 34.30
C HIS A 65 30.13 -8.71 34.04
N PHE A 66 28.95 -8.19 33.72
CA PHE A 66 28.67 -6.76 33.69
C PHE A 66 27.41 -6.45 34.49
N GLN A 67 27.35 -5.23 35.03
CA GLN A 67 26.19 -4.71 35.73
C GLN A 67 25.95 -3.26 35.36
N ILE A 68 24.69 -2.92 35.07
CA ILE A 68 24.21 -1.58 34.76
C ILE A 68 22.94 -1.37 35.60
N GLY A 69 23.00 -0.43 36.53
CA GLY A 69 21.84 -0.03 37.32
C GLY A 69 21.73 1.48 37.44
N GLY A 70 20.57 1.95 37.88
CA GLY A 70 20.28 3.36 38.07
C GLY A 70 18.81 3.61 38.34
N ASP A 71 18.42 4.88 38.27
CA ASP A 71 17.08 5.38 38.56
C ASP A 71 16.53 6.31 37.46
N ASN A 72 17.23 6.39 36.33
CA ASN A 72 16.99 7.36 35.28
C ASN A 72 16.27 6.82 34.04
N LEU A 73 15.60 5.65 34.14
CA LEU A 73 14.73 5.14 33.09
C LEU A 73 13.30 5.66 33.26
N LEU A 74 12.51 5.56 32.19
CA LEU A 74 11.09 5.88 32.25
C LEU A 74 10.31 4.79 33.02
N GLU A 75 9.23 5.21 33.69
CA GLU A 75 8.32 4.33 34.44
C GLU A 75 7.49 3.43 33.52
N GLU A 76 7.16 3.93 32.33
CA GLU A 76 6.51 3.16 31.28
C GLU A 76 7.54 2.33 30.50
N ASN A 77 7.06 1.22 29.94
CA ASN A 77 7.91 0.36 29.13
C ASN A 77 8.47 1.11 27.92
N ARG A 78 9.75 0.85 27.64
CA ARG A 78 10.49 1.35 26.48
C ARG A 78 11.35 0.26 25.88
N ILE A 79 11.72 0.46 24.62
CA ILE A 79 12.66 -0.42 23.92
C ILE A 79 14.07 0.04 24.27
N TYR A 80 14.83 -0.86 24.87
CA TYR A 80 16.24 -0.66 25.17
C TYR A 80 17.09 -1.63 24.36
N ARG A 81 18.35 -1.28 24.20
CA ARG A 81 19.37 -2.16 23.62
C ARG A 81 20.54 -2.30 24.58
N ILE A 82 21.01 -3.53 24.76
CA ILE A 82 22.36 -3.77 25.28
C ILE A 82 23.23 -4.16 24.10
N HIS A 83 24.40 -3.53 23.99
CA HIS A 83 25.40 -3.88 23.00
C HIS A 83 26.77 -4.05 23.66
N LEU A 84 27.44 -5.15 23.28
CA LEU A 84 28.78 -5.48 23.69
C LEU A 84 29.74 -5.10 22.55
N ASP A 85 30.70 -4.24 22.86
CA ASP A 85 31.72 -3.83 21.90
C ASP A 85 32.86 -4.87 21.89
N GLY A 86 32.89 -5.69 20.83
CA GLY A 86 33.93 -6.69 20.58
C GLY A 86 35.07 -6.19 19.70
N CYS A 87 35.09 -4.92 19.30
CA CYS A 87 36.11 -4.34 18.43
C CYS A 87 37.23 -3.65 19.24
N SER A 88 38.40 -3.42 18.64
CA SER A 88 39.56 -2.76 19.28
C SER A 88 39.46 -1.22 19.19
N GLU A 89 40.00 -0.52 20.20
CA GLU A 89 39.85 0.95 20.40
C GLU A 89 40.37 1.81 19.22
N ASP A 90 41.29 1.32 18.38
CA ASP A 90 41.82 2.04 17.20
C ASP A 90 40.81 2.20 16.03
N SER A 91 39.55 1.82 16.22
CA SER A 91 38.54 1.80 15.14
C SER A 91 37.16 2.24 15.61
N GLU A 92 37.08 3.21 16.53
CA GLU A 92 35.82 3.86 16.91
C GLU A 92 35.01 4.26 15.68
N ALA A 93 35.62 4.88 14.65
CA ALA A 93 34.92 5.26 13.43
C ALA A 93 34.31 4.09 12.62
N LYS A 94 34.89 2.88 12.68
CA LYS A 94 34.38 1.68 11.96
C LYS A 94 33.27 0.95 12.73
N HIS A 95 33.22 1.12 14.06
CA HIS A 95 32.16 0.59 14.91
C HIS A 95 30.77 1.13 14.50
N PHE A 96 30.70 2.38 14.05
CA PHE A 96 29.43 3.08 13.79
C PHE A 96 28.84 2.88 12.39
N LEU A 97 29.62 2.34 11.44
CA LEU A 97 29.14 2.03 10.08
C LEU A 97 28.50 0.63 9.98
N GLY A 98 28.38 -0.11 11.09
CA GLY A 98 27.77 -1.44 11.13
C GLY A 98 28.64 -2.55 10.52
N GLN A 99 29.97 -2.41 10.58
CA GLN A 99 30.94 -3.37 10.02
C GLN A 99 31.83 -4.00 11.11
N CYS A 100 31.27 -4.38 12.26
CA CYS A 100 31.97 -5.15 13.28
C CYS A 100 31.35 -6.56 13.36
N ASN A 101 32.07 -7.58 12.89
CA ASN A 101 31.61 -8.98 12.94
C ASN A 101 31.62 -9.57 14.36
N SER A 102 32.22 -8.88 15.35
CA SER A 102 32.35 -9.32 16.74
C SER A 102 31.47 -8.54 17.72
N SER A 103 30.59 -7.65 17.26
CA SER A 103 29.65 -6.94 18.14
C SER A 103 28.35 -7.73 18.29
N SER A 104 27.96 -8.05 19.52
CA SER A 104 26.64 -8.62 19.82
C SER A 104 25.73 -7.55 20.42
N ASN A 105 24.44 -7.62 20.09
CA ASN A 105 23.44 -6.75 20.69
C ASN A 105 22.09 -7.44 20.78
N VAL A 106 21.29 -7.02 21.75
CA VAL A 106 19.92 -7.49 21.93
C VAL A 106 18.99 -6.32 22.28
N LEU A 107 17.81 -6.34 21.69
CA LEU A 107 16.71 -5.43 22.03
C LEU A 107 15.80 -6.09 23.06
N PHE A 108 15.33 -5.30 24.02
CA PHE A 108 14.42 -5.77 25.05
C PHE A 108 13.51 -4.65 25.52
N ILE A 109 12.40 -5.02 26.14
CA ILE A 109 11.45 -4.07 26.73
C ILE A 109 11.73 -3.99 28.23
N ALA A 110 11.87 -2.78 28.75
CA ALA A 110 12.05 -2.57 30.20
C ALA A 110 11.45 -1.25 30.67
N ASN A 111 11.39 -1.07 31.99
CA ASN A 111 11.13 0.20 32.66
C ASN A 111 12.07 0.37 33.88
N ASN A 112 11.93 1.48 34.62
CA ASN A 112 12.77 1.82 35.77
C ASN A 112 12.68 0.86 36.98
N LYS A 113 11.75 -0.09 36.98
CA LYS A 113 11.54 -1.07 38.08
C LYS A 113 12.01 -2.47 37.71
N ASP A 114 12.45 -2.69 36.47
CA ASP A 114 12.75 -4.03 35.99
C ASP A 114 14.16 -4.49 36.38
N THR A 115 14.26 -5.77 36.74
CA THR A 115 15.53 -6.47 36.91
C THR A 115 15.68 -7.50 35.80
N ILE A 116 16.77 -7.41 35.05
CA ILE A 116 17.03 -8.25 33.87
C ILE A 116 18.42 -8.86 33.96
N SER A 117 18.50 -10.15 33.64
CA SER A 117 19.74 -10.92 33.57
C SER A 117 19.90 -11.50 32.17
N PHE A 118 21.11 -11.35 31.62
CA PHE A 118 21.51 -11.87 30.31
C PHE A 118 22.57 -12.97 30.52
N PRO A 119 22.16 -14.22 30.81
CA PRO A 119 23.10 -15.33 30.93
C PRO A 119 23.71 -15.69 29.57
N THR A 120 24.88 -16.33 29.58
CA THR A 120 25.43 -16.94 28.36
C THR A 120 24.62 -18.16 27.95
N SER A 121 24.49 -18.38 26.64
CA SER A 121 23.89 -19.60 26.09
C SER A 121 24.98 -20.66 25.78
N PHE A 122 24.61 -21.68 25.01
CA PHE A 122 25.55 -22.71 24.55
C PHE A 122 26.72 -22.09 23.77
N GLU A 123 27.95 -22.58 24.00
CA GLU A 123 29.21 -22.02 23.46
C GLU A 123 29.59 -20.61 23.96
N ASP A 124 29.19 -20.23 25.18
CA ASP A 124 29.52 -18.94 25.81
C ASP A 124 29.03 -17.71 24.99
N GLN A 125 27.99 -17.89 24.17
CA GLN A 125 27.42 -16.79 23.39
C GLN A 125 26.65 -15.82 24.31
N ALA A 126 26.96 -14.54 24.18
CA ALA A 126 26.35 -13.48 24.98
C ALA A 126 25.05 -12.98 24.35
N LEU A 127 24.10 -12.58 25.21
CA LEU A 127 22.86 -11.87 24.84
C LEU A 127 21.82 -12.70 24.03
N CYS A 128 21.90 -14.04 24.08
CA CYS A 128 20.94 -14.93 23.42
C CYS A 128 19.72 -15.27 24.26
N THR A 129 19.74 -14.95 25.56
CA THR A 129 18.68 -15.28 26.52
C THR A 129 18.41 -14.09 27.42
N ILE A 130 17.15 -13.89 27.80
CA ILE A 130 16.71 -12.83 28.70
C ILE A 130 15.90 -13.44 29.84
N ASN A 131 16.42 -13.30 31.06
CA ASN A 131 15.69 -13.62 32.28
C ASN A 131 15.29 -12.32 32.98
N ALA A 132 13.99 -12.04 33.08
CA ALA A 132 13.51 -10.77 33.60
C ALA A 132 12.36 -10.96 34.60
N THR A 133 12.23 -10.00 35.51
CA THR A 133 11.03 -9.86 36.36
C THR A 133 9.79 -9.53 35.54
N ASN A 134 9.98 -8.82 34.43
CA ASN A 134 8.94 -8.45 33.48
C ASN A 134 8.94 -9.43 32.29
N PRO A 135 7.88 -10.24 32.09
CA PRO A 135 7.83 -11.21 31.00
C PRO A 135 7.85 -10.56 29.62
N LYS A 136 7.56 -9.25 29.52
CA LYS A 136 7.59 -8.52 28.24
C LYS A 136 9.01 -8.29 27.72
N ALA A 137 10.03 -8.44 28.56
CA ALA A 137 11.41 -8.16 28.20
C ALA A 137 11.94 -9.07 27.08
N SER A 138 11.51 -10.34 27.04
CA SER A 138 11.95 -11.33 26.05
C SER A 138 11.23 -11.27 24.70
N LEU A 139 10.10 -10.55 24.60
CA LEU A 139 9.23 -10.63 23.42
C LEU A 139 9.93 -10.23 22.12
N ILE A 140 10.85 -9.24 22.17
CA ILE A 140 11.61 -8.83 20.97
C ILE A 140 12.63 -9.89 20.56
N LEU A 141 13.23 -10.59 21.53
CA LEU A 141 14.11 -11.72 21.26
C LEU A 141 13.33 -12.89 20.63
N GLU A 142 12.11 -13.15 21.10
CA GLU A 142 11.21 -14.17 20.54
C GLU A 142 10.84 -13.87 19.07
N ILE A 143 10.61 -12.59 18.73
CA ILE A 143 10.45 -12.14 17.33
C ILE A 143 11.72 -12.43 16.52
N GLY A 144 12.89 -12.25 17.11
CA GLY A 144 14.18 -12.60 16.52
C GLY A 144 14.24 -14.09 16.12
N THR A 145 13.93 -14.99 17.06
CA THR A 145 13.87 -16.44 16.80
C THR A 145 12.84 -16.80 15.72
N LEU A 146 11.66 -16.17 15.72
CA LEU A 146 10.66 -16.40 14.67
C LEU A 146 11.16 -15.97 13.28
N LYS A 147 11.96 -14.91 13.21
CA LYS A 147 12.58 -14.48 11.95
C LYS A 147 13.68 -15.44 11.48
N GLU A 148 14.38 -16.10 12.38
CA GLU A 148 15.36 -17.14 12.02
C GLU A 148 14.65 -18.36 11.40
N GLU A 149 13.53 -18.80 11.97
CA GLU A 149 12.67 -19.84 11.38
C GLU A 149 12.20 -19.44 9.97
N MET A 150 11.80 -18.19 9.79
CA MET A 150 11.47 -17.66 8.47
C MET A 150 12.65 -17.75 7.51
N VAL A 151 13.85 -17.31 7.92
CA VAL A 151 15.04 -17.39 7.06
C VAL A 151 15.30 -18.83 6.62
N PHE A 152 15.15 -19.80 7.52
CA PHE A 152 15.31 -21.22 7.20
C PHE A 152 14.37 -21.68 6.06
N ASP A 153 13.08 -21.35 6.13
CA ASP A 153 12.09 -21.68 5.08
C ASP A 153 12.47 -21.11 3.69
N PHE A 154 13.13 -19.95 3.65
CA PHE A 154 13.60 -19.34 2.39
C PHE A 154 14.89 -19.97 1.85
N THR A 155 15.67 -20.66 2.70
CA THR A 155 16.90 -21.34 2.27
C THR A 155 16.63 -22.69 1.61
N GLU A 156 15.51 -23.35 1.94
CA GLU A 156 15.17 -24.68 1.45
C GLU A 156 14.95 -24.71 -0.07
N PHE A 157 14.22 -23.72 -0.60
CA PHE A 157 13.91 -23.62 -2.04
C PHE A 157 14.07 -22.19 -2.56
N ARG A 158 14.93 -22.01 -3.57
CA ARG A 158 15.26 -20.68 -4.12
C ARG A 158 14.39 -20.22 -5.29
N SER A 159 13.30 -20.93 -5.59
CA SER A 159 12.45 -20.58 -6.74
C SER A 159 11.61 -19.33 -6.44
N LYS A 160 11.32 -18.51 -7.47
CA LYS A 160 10.42 -17.35 -7.33
C LYS A 160 9.03 -17.73 -6.81
N ALA A 161 8.55 -18.92 -7.18
CA ALA A 161 7.27 -19.43 -6.70
C ALA A 161 7.30 -19.75 -5.20
N SER A 162 8.36 -20.39 -4.71
CA SER A 162 8.56 -20.66 -3.29
C SER A 162 8.72 -19.36 -2.49
N GLN A 163 9.52 -18.40 -2.98
CA GLN A 163 9.69 -17.08 -2.35
C GLN A 163 8.35 -16.37 -2.18
N LYS A 164 7.50 -16.36 -3.22
CA LYS A 164 6.17 -15.75 -3.16
C LYS A 164 5.25 -16.46 -2.15
N LEU A 165 5.26 -17.79 -2.12
CA LEU A 165 4.45 -18.58 -1.19
C LEU A 165 4.89 -18.37 0.26
N ASN A 166 6.21 -18.42 0.51
CA ASN A 166 6.80 -18.22 1.82
C ASN A 166 6.59 -16.79 2.32
N SER A 167 6.74 -15.78 1.45
CA SER A 167 6.49 -14.37 1.83
C SER A 167 5.05 -14.17 2.29
N LYS A 168 4.07 -14.73 1.56
CA LYS A 168 2.65 -14.67 1.96
C LYS A 168 2.39 -15.41 3.27
N LYS A 169 2.94 -16.62 3.43
CA LYS A 169 2.81 -17.42 4.67
C LYS A 169 3.35 -16.66 5.87
N TRP A 170 4.59 -16.15 5.76
CA TRP A 170 5.29 -15.49 6.85
C TRP A 170 4.75 -14.09 7.17
N PHE A 171 4.24 -13.37 6.16
CA PHE A 171 3.51 -12.12 6.41
C PHE A 171 2.36 -12.32 7.40
N GLY A 172 1.48 -13.30 7.13
CA GLY A 172 0.37 -13.61 8.03
C GLY A 172 0.83 -14.17 9.38
N ARG A 173 1.85 -15.06 9.38
CA ARG A 173 2.37 -15.63 10.64
C ARG A 173 2.94 -14.56 11.57
N LEU A 174 3.71 -13.61 11.05
CA LEU A 174 4.28 -12.50 11.81
C LEU A 174 3.19 -11.59 12.39
N GLN A 175 2.17 -11.27 11.59
CA GLN A 175 1.02 -10.47 12.03
C GLN A 175 0.26 -11.17 13.17
N SER A 176 -0.10 -12.45 13.00
CA SER A 176 -0.79 -13.23 14.04
C SER A 176 0.05 -13.36 15.30
N PHE A 177 1.35 -13.64 15.17
CA PHE A 177 2.26 -13.72 16.31
C PHE A 177 2.29 -12.39 17.07
N GLY A 178 2.42 -11.26 16.37
CA GLY A 178 2.37 -9.94 16.98
C GLY A 178 1.12 -9.71 17.83
N SER A 179 -0.06 -9.99 17.26
CA SER A 179 -1.33 -9.87 17.98
C SER A 179 -1.40 -10.74 19.24
N GLU A 180 -0.79 -11.93 19.22
CA GLU A 180 -0.75 -12.86 20.36
C GLU A 180 0.12 -12.34 21.52
N LEU A 181 1.16 -11.55 21.25
CA LEU A 181 2.08 -11.00 22.28
C LEU A 181 1.39 -10.01 23.21
N ARG A 182 0.31 -9.34 22.77
CA ARG A 182 -0.42 -8.30 23.52
C ARG A 182 0.49 -7.20 24.07
N GLU A 183 1.55 -6.87 23.34
CA GLU A 183 2.49 -5.81 23.68
C GLU A 183 2.76 -4.94 22.45
N PRO A 184 2.21 -3.71 22.40
CA PRO A 184 2.33 -2.84 21.22
C PRO A 184 3.76 -2.53 20.80
N LEU A 185 4.72 -2.47 21.74
CA LEU A 185 6.14 -2.24 21.41
C LEU A 185 6.76 -3.41 20.63
N ALA A 186 6.38 -4.64 20.96
CA ALA A 186 6.86 -5.83 20.24
C ALA A 186 6.22 -5.88 18.84
N GLU A 187 4.94 -5.54 18.74
CA GLU A 187 4.23 -5.44 17.46
C GLU A 187 4.81 -4.35 16.55
N LEU A 188 5.31 -3.24 17.10
CA LEU A 188 6.03 -2.22 16.32
C LEU A 188 7.31 -2.76 15.66
N ILE A 189 8.03 -3.69 16.29
CA ILE A 189 9.22 -4.32 15.69
C ILE A 189 8.81 -5.23 14.52
N ILE A 190 7.67 -5.91 14.63
CA ILE A 190 7.12 -6.70 13.53
C ILE A 190 6.67 -5.77 12.40
N TYR A 191 5.97 -4.68 12.73
CA TYR A 191 5.57 -3.67 11.76
C TYR A 191 6.77 -3.08 11.01
N ASP A 192 7.86 -2.75 11.70
CA ASP A 192 9.09 -2.25 11.08
C ASP A 192 9.57 -3.20 9.97
N PHE A 193 9.58 -4.50 10.26
CA PHE A 193 9.95 -5.53 9.29
C PHE A 193 8.94 -5.65 8.13
N LEU A 194 7.64 -5.71 8.42
CA LEU A 194 6.61 -5.93 7.39
C LEU A 194 6.49 -4.74 6.42
N SER A 195 6.65 -3.52 6.92
CA SER A 195 6.50 -2.26 6.18
C SER A 195 7.78 -1.76 5.51
N ASP A 196 8.93 -2.42 5.69
CA ASP A 196 10.17 -2.03 5.03
C ASP A 196 10.07 -2.25 3.51
N LYS A 197 10.22 -1.18 2.74
CA LYS A 197 10.18 -1.16 1.26
C LYS A 197 11.18 -2.09 0.59
N ARG A 198 12.23 -2.52 1.32
CA ARG A 198 13.27 -3.42 0.83
C ARG A 198 12.89 -4.90 0.98
N ASN A 199 11.85 -5.20 1.75
CA ASN A 199 11.44 -6.57 2.05
C ASN A 199 10.35 -7.06 1.09
N GLU A 200 10.37 -8.37 0.80
CA GLU A 200 9.34 -9.04 -0.03
C GLU A 200 7.94 -8.99 0.61
N THR A 201 7.84 -8.65 1.89
CA THR A 201 6.59 -8.47 2.62
C THR A 201 5.88 -7.15 2.30
N TYR A 202 6.58 -6.15 1.76
CA TYR A 202 6.05 -4.79 1.60
C TYR A 202 4.80 -4.72 0.71
N SER A 203 4.76 -5.48 -0.38
CA SER A 203 3.59 -5.49 -1.26
C SER A 203 2.35 -6.04 -0.56
N TYR A 204 2.53 -7.04 0.32
CA TYR A 204 1.43 -7.61 1.11
C TYR A 204 0.97 -6.63 2.19
N TYR A 205 1.90 -5.91 2.82
CA TYR A 205 1.59 -4.84 3.76
C TYR A 205 0.68 -3.77 3.14
N LEU A 206 1.04 -3.24 1.96
CA LEU A 206 0.25 -2.19 1.31
C LEU A 206 -1.16 -2.66 0.93
N GLU A 207 -1.29 -3.92 0.48
CA GLU A 207 -2.60 -4.52 0.18
C GLU A 207 -3.42 -4.68 1.47
N ASP A 208 -2.84 -5.28 2.51
CA ASP A 208 -3.49 -5.56 3.80
C ASP A 208 -3.91 -4.27 4.52
N LEU A 209 -3.12 -3.20 4.42
CA LEU A 209 -3.37 -1.89 5.04
C LEU A 209 -4.73 -1.29 4.62
N THR A 210 -5.23 -1.62 3.42
CA THR A 210 -6.50 -1.12 2.91
C THR A 210 -7.72 -1.93 3.36
N SER A 211 -7.53 -3.21 3.68
CA SER A 211 -8.61 -4.16 3.97
C SER A 211 -8.71 -4.59 5.43
N ASN A 212 -7.61 -4.54 6.16
CA ASN A 212 -7.47 -5.12 7.49
C ASN A 212 -7.36 -4.04 8.58
N SER A 213 -8.07 -4.23 9.69
CA SER A 213 -8.07 -3.32 10.84
C SER A 213 -6.84 -3.46 11.74
N TYR A 214 -5.99 -4.46 11.51
CA TYR A 214 -4.81 -4.74 12.33
C TYR A 214 -3.96 -3.50 12.65
N TYR A 215 -3.61 -2.70 11.64
CA TYR A 215 -2.74 -1.53 11.83
C TYR A 215 -3.42 -0.39 12.59
N THR A 216 -4.75 -0.25 12.43
CA THR A 216 -5.54 0.73 13.20
C THR A 216 -5.72 0.30 14.65
N GLU A 217 -5.96 -0.99 14.89
CA GLU A 217 -6.06 -1.55 16.24
C GLU A 217 -4.72 -1.48 16.98
N LEU A 218 -3.58 -1.64 16.28
CA LEU A 218 -2.27 -1.39 16.85
C LEU A 218 -2.08 0.10 17.21
N LEU A 219 -2.52 1.03 16.35
CA LEU A 219 -2.45 2.48 16.64
C LEU A 219 -3.25 2.82 17.90
N GLU A 220 -4.48 2.30 18.02
CA GLU A 220 -5.32 2.52 19.19
C GLU A 220 -4.65 2.00 20.47
N ARG A 221 -4.09 0.79 20.43
CA ARG A 221 -3.36 0.23 21.57
C ARG A 221 -2.11 1.02 21.93
N LEU A 222 -1.38 1.56 20.94
CA LEU A 222 -0.24 2.45 21.16
C LEU A 222 -0.66 3.77 21.81
N GLN A 223 -1.75 4.38 21.33
CA GLN A 223 -2.27 5.63 21.91
C GLN A 223 -2.79 5.44 23.34
N ILE A 224 -3.34 4.27 23.67
CA ILE A 224 -3.79 3.94 25.02
C ILE A 224 -2.61 3.65 25.95
N ALA A 225 -1.67 2.81 25.53
CA ALA A 225 -0.57 2.36 26.38
C ALA A 225 0.59 3.37 26.46
N TYR A 226 0.85 4.11 25.38
CA TYR A 226 2.00 5.00 25.20
C TYR A 226 1.61 6.31 24.47
N PRO A 227 0.70 7.12 25.04
CA PRO A 227 0.09 8.27 24.34
C PRO A 227 1.08 9.36 23.88
N ASN A 228 2.12 9.62 24.67
CA ASN A 228 3.02 10.77 24.46
C ASN A 228 4.41 10.38 23.95
N SER A 229 4.59 9.13 23.51
CA SER A 229 5.90 8.66 23.06
C SER A 229 6.24 9.16 21.65
N ASN A 230 7.54 9.09 21.29
CA ASN A 230 7.97 9.45 19.94
C ASN A 230 7.52 8.40 18.92
N PHE A 231 7.67 7.11 19.24
CA PHE A 231 7.28 6.01 18.36
C PHE A 231 5.78 5.97 18.05
N THR A 232 4.90 6.37 18.98
CA THR A 232 3.44 6.41 18.70
C THR A 232 3.12 7.47 17.66
N ARG A 233 3.69 8.68 17.79
CA ARG A 233 3.53 9.77 16.81
C ARG A 233 4.14 9.41 15.46
N GLN A 234 5.30 8.74 15.46
CA GLN A 234 5.95 8.26 14.26
C GLN A 234 5.07 7.24 13.53
N TYR A 235 4.56 6.24 14.24
CA TYR A 235 3.68 5.21 13.68
C TYR A 235 2.38 5.81 13.13
N GLU A 236 1.75 6.73 13.85
CA GLU A 236 0.56 7.46 13.39
C GLU A 236 0.79 8.17 12.06
N ALA A 237 1.90 8.91 11.94
CA ALA A 237 2.25 9.64 10.73
C ALA A 237 2.56 8.70 9.54
N GLU A 238 3.28 7.60 9.79
CA GLU A 238 3.60 6.60 8.77
C GLU A 238 2.33 5.91 8.24
N ILE A 239 1.46 5.41 9.12
CA ILE A 239 0.20 4.76 8.72
C ILE A 239 -0.74 5.70 7.97
N ALA A 240 -0.87 6.96 8.41
CA ALA A 240 -1.68 7.95 7.70
C ALA A 240 -1.18 8.19 6.27
N THR A 241 0.14 8.28 6.10
CA THR A 241 0.80 8.48 4.81
C THR A 241 0.63 7.25 3.90
N ASP A 242 0.89 6.05 4.43
CA ASP A 242 0.83 4.82 3.65
C ASP A 242 -0.60 4.50 3.20
N LYS A 243 -1.62 4.80 4.03
CA LYS A 243 -3.03 4.66 3.64
C LYS A 243 -3.41 5.54 2.45
N GLN A 244 -2.92 6.78 2.44
CA GLN A 244 -3.13 7.69 1.30
C GLN A 244 -2.44 7.15 0.03
N MET A 245 -1.21 6.65 0.16
CA MET A 245 -0.50 6.04 -0.97
C MET A 245 -1.19 4.78 -1.51
N ALA A 246 -1.66 3.90 -0.62
CA ALA A 246 -2.32 2.66 -0.99
C ALA A 246 -3.68 2.90 -1.70
N SER A 247 -4.46 3.87 -1.21
CA SER A 247 -5.71 4.29 -1.88
C SER A 247 -5.49 4.92 -3.26
N PHE A 248 -4.38 5.63 -3.47
CA PHE A 248 -4.04 6.14 -4.80
C PHE A 248 -3.69 5.02 -5.80
N GLN A 249 -3.02 3.96 -5.35
CA GLN A 249 -2.70 2.82 -6.22
C GLN A 249 -3.94 2.01 -6.64
N SER A 250 -4.91 1.82 -5.75
CA SER A 250 -6.10 1.01 -6.02
C SER A 250 -7.09 1.64 -7.02
N THR A 251 -7.11 2.97 -7.16
CA THR A 251 -7.98 3.68 -8.12
C THR A 251 -7.49 3.65 -9.58
N SER A 252 -6.34 3.05 -9.87
CA SER A 252 -5.60 3.31 -11.12
C SER A 252 -5.92 2.42 -12.34
N SER A 253 -6.77 1.39 -12.23
CA SER A 253 -7.03 0.45 -13.35
C SER A 253 -8.50 0.27 -13.75
N VAL A 254 -9.45 0.33 -12.80
CA VAL A 254 -10.87 0.05 -13.09
C VAL A 254 -11.61 1.31 -13.57
N ASP A 255 -11.44 2.45 -12.89
CA ASP A 255 -12.18 3.68 -13.21
C ASP A 255 -11.76 4.30 -14.55
N ARG A 256 -10.47 4.22 -14.90
CA ARG A 256 -9.96 4.78 -16.17
C ARG A 256 -10.51 4.03 -17.38
N ASN A 257 -10.69 2.71 -17.30
CA ASN A 257 -11.25 1.94 -18.39
C ASN A 257 -12.76 2.17 -18.54
N TRP A 258 -13.48 2.36 -17.44
CA TRP A 258 -14.92 2.61 -17.48
C TRP A 258 -15.24 3.97 -18.13
N PHE A 259 -14.47 5.01 -17.80
CA PHE A 259 -14.59 6.31 -18.46
C PHE A 259 -14.33 6.25 -19.97
N LEU A 260 -13.34 5.47 -20.40
CA LEU A 260 -13.05 5.29 -21.83
C LEU A 260 -14.16 4.51 -22.55
N ILE A 261 -14.73 3.49 -21.89
CA ILE A 261 -15.87 2.73 -22.44
C ILE A 261 -17.11 3.61 -22.55
N THR A 262 -17.43 4.44 -21.55
CA THR A 262 -18.58 5.35 -21.62
C THR A 262 -18.42 6.40 -22.71
N LEU A 263 -17.22 6.98 -22.86
CA LEU A 263 -16.90 7.90 -23.94
C LEU A 263 -17.05 7.25 -25.32
N LEU A 264 -16.57 6.01 -25.48
CA LEU A 264 -16.69 5.24 -26.73
C LEU A 264 -18.15 4.92 -27.06
N CYS A 265 -18.93 4.48 -26.07
CA CYS A 265 -20.36 4.21 -26.22
C CYS A 265 -21.12 5.49 -26.61
N LEU A 266 -20.82 6.62 -25.96
CA LEU A 266 -21.44 7.91 -26.29
C LEU A 266 -21.11 8.34 -27.73
N SER A 267 -19.86 8.15 -28.17
CA SER A 267 -19.41 8.42 -29.53
C SER A 267 -20.14 7.54 -30.56
N LEU A 268 -20.31 6.24 -30.27
CA LEU A 268 -21.02 5.30 -31.14
C LEU A 268 -22.52 5.65 -31.24
N VAL A 269 -23.16 6.00 -30.13
CA VAL A 269 -24.57 6.44 -30.12
C VAL A 269 -24.73 7.74 -30.90
N LEU A 270 -23.83 8.70 -30.73
CA LEU A 270 -23.89 9.96 -31.47
C LEU A 270 -23.70 9.74 -32.97
N ASN A 271 -22.72 8.92 -33.37
CA ASN A 271 -22.47 8.62 -34.78
C ASN A 271 -23.65 7.87 -35.43
N THR A 272 -24.21 6.87 -34.75
CA THR A 272 -25.39 6.14 -35.24
C THR A 272 -26.60 7.06 -35.36
N TYR A 273 -26.81 7.97 -34.40
CA TYR A 273 -27.86 8.98 -34.46
C TYR A 273 -27.69 9.95 -35.63
N LEU A 274 -26.48 10.45 -35.87
CA LEU A 274 -26.18 11.35 -36.99
C LEU A 274 -26.37 10.66 -38.35
N ILE A 275 -25.94 9.40 -38.49
CA ILE A 275 -26.16 8.59 -39.69
C ILE A 275 -27.65 8.37 -39.92
N TYR A 276 -28.40 8.03 -38.87
CA TYR A 276 -29.85 7.86 -38.95
C TYR A 276 -30.56 9.15 -39.41
N GLN A 277 -30.19 10.30 -38.83
CA GLN A 277 -30.72 11.59 -39.26
C GLN A 277 -30.42 11.89 -40.73
N TYR A 278 -29.19 11.62 -41.19
CA TYR A 278 -28.79 11.85 -42.57
C TYR A 278 -29.60 11.01 -43.56
N ILE A 279 -29.77 9.71 -43.29
CA ILE A 279 -30.54 8.79 -44.13
C ILE A 279 -32.03 9.19 -44.14
N SER A 280 -32.60 9.56 -42.99
CA SER A 280 -33.99 9.98 -42.87
C SER A 280 -34.29 11.26 -43.67
N LYS A 281 -33.40 12.26 -43.62
CA LYS A 281 -33.53 13.50 -44.42
C LYS A 281 -33.49 13.21 -45.93
N LYS A 282 -32.61 12.32 -46.41
CA LYS A 282 -32.52 11.96 -47.83
C LYS A 282 -33.78 11.21 -48.32
N LYS A 283 -34.35 10.33 -47.48
CA LYS A 283 -35.59 9.59 -47.82
C LYS A 283 -36.81 10.51 -47.91
N ASN A 284 -36.94 11.46 -46.98
CA ASN A 284 -38.05 12.42 -46.98
C ASN A 284 -37.98 13.42 -48.15
N GLY A 285 -36.77 13.82 -48.58
CA GLY A 285 -36.58 14.68 -49.75
C GLY A 285 -37.12 14.03 -51.05
N LYS A 286 -36.85 12.73 -51.25
CA LYS A 286 -37.33 11.99 -52.43
C LYS A 286 -38.85 11.82 -52.45
N SER A 287 -39.47 11.54 -51.30
CA SER A 287 -40.94 11.43 -51.19
C SER A 287 -41.61 12.76 -51.55
N ARG A 288 -41.13 13.87 -50.98
CA ARG A 288 -41.68 15.21 -51.26
C ARG A 288 -41.55 15.63 -52.73
N LEU A 289 -40.52 15.17 -53.44
CA LEU A 289 -40.35 15.45 -54.86
C LEU A 289 -41.34 14.65 -55.73
N LEU A 290 -41.64 13.40 -55.36
CA LEU A 290 -42.66 12.60 -56.05
C LEU A 290 -44.07 13.16 -55.83
N ASP A 291 -44.36 13.67 -54.63
CA ASP A 291 -45.67 14.27 -54.28
C ASP A 291 -45.99 15.53 -55.11
N LYS A 292 -44.98 16.22 -55.65
CA LYS A 292 -45.15 17.39 -56.54
C LYS A 292 -45.52 17.01 -57.99
N LEU A 293 -45.42 15.72 -58.35
CA LEU A 293 -45.65 15.24 -59.71
C LEU A 293 -47.06 14.68 -59.85
N THR A 294 -47.68 14.91 -61.00
CA THR A 294 -48.95 14.26 -61.35
C THR A 294 -48.74 12.75 -61.59
N PRO A 295 -49.79 11.91 -61.50
CA PRO A 295 -49.67 10.47 -61.75
C PRO A 295 -49.07 10.11 -63.12
N GLN A 296 -49.32 10.93 -64.15
CA GLN A 296 -48.78 10.73 -65.49
C GLN A 296 -47.31 11.15 -65.60
N GLU A 297 -46.92 12.21 -64.90
CA GLU A 297 -45.53 12.64 -64.77
C GLU A 297 -44.69 11.61 -63.98
N GLN A 298 -45.24 11.01 -62.92
CA GLN A 298 -44.59 9.93 -62.18
C GLN A 298 -44.34 8.69 -63.06
N LYS A 299 -45.33 8.29 -63.88
CA LYS A 299 -45.17 7.21 -64.86
C LYS A 299 -44.05 7.50 -65.86
N ILE A 300 -43.93 8.75 -66.31
CA ILE A 300 -42.87 9.16 -67.23
C ILE A 300 -41.50 9.14 -66.54
N VAL A 301 -41.40 9.58 -65.28
CA VAL A 301 -40.15 9.47 -64.49
C VAL A 301 -39.73 8.00 -64.32
N ASP A 302 -40.67 7.08 -64.06
CA ASP A 302 -40.36 5.64 -63.95
C ASP A 302 -39.77 5.07 -65.26
N GLN A 303 -40.34 5.45 -66.41
CA GLN A 303 -39.78 5.02 -67.70
C GLN A 303 -38.44 5.72 -68.03
N ILE A 304 -38.21 6.94 -67.54
CA ILE A 304 -36.92 7.61 -67.64
C ILE A 304 -35.84 6.86 -66.84
N LEU A 305 -36.19 6.36 -65.66
CA LEU A 305 -35.30 5.56 -64.80
C LEU A 305 -34.96 4.19 -65.39
N ARG A 306 -35.82 3.66 -66.26
CA ARG A 306 -35.58 2.45 -67.07
C ARG A 306 -34.78 2.72 -68.35
N GLU A 307 -34.19 3.91 -68.47
CA GLU A 307 -33.34 4.34 -69.60
C GLU A 307 -34.03 4.36 -70.98
N LYS A 308 -35.37 4.37 -71.03
CA LYS A 308 -36.13 4.35 -72.29
C LYS A 308 -36.12 5.70 -73.00
N SER A 309 -35.92 5.72 -74.31
CA SER A 309 -36.01 6.91 -75.15
C SER A 309 -37.42 7.50 -75.17
N ASN A 310 -37.57 8.78 -75.50
CA ASN A 310 -38.89 9.42 -75.59
C ASN A 310 -39.84 8.72 -76.58
N LYS A 311 -39.30 8.05 -77.61
CA LYS A 311 -40.05 7.27 -78.59
C LYS A 311 -40.59 5.98 -77.97
N GLU A 312 -39.79 5.30 -77.15
CA GLU A 312 -40.21 4.09 -76.44
C GLU A 312 -41.21 4.41 -75.33
N ILE A 313 -41.00 5.51 -74.58
CA ILE A 313 -41.94 6.00 -73.57
C ILE A 313 -43.31 6.32 -74.21
N ALA A 314 -43.31 6.95 -75.38
CA ALA A 314 -44.52 7.27 -76.13
C ALA A 314 -45.29 5.99 -76.55
N ALA A 315 -44.56 4.98 -77.04
CA ALA A 315 -45.14 3.70 -77.43
C ALA A 315 -45.74 2.94 -76.24
N GLU A 316 -45.07 2.93 -75.10
CA GLU A 316 -45.50 2.18 -73.90
C GLU A 316 -46.63 2.85 -73.14
N LEU A 317 -46.68 4.19 -73.13
CA LEU A 317 -47.76 4.95 -72.52
C LEU A 317 -48.92 5.24 -73.48
N PHE A 318 -48.86 4.74 -74.72
CA PHE A 318 -49.85 4.96 -75.79
C PHE A 318 -50.19 6.45 -76.02
N VAL A 319 -49.16 7.30 -76.02
CA VAL A 319 -49.28 8.75 -76.26
C VAL A 319 -48.37 9.20 -77.40
N SER A 320 -48.59 10.40 -77.94
CA SER A 320 -47.73 10.95 -78.98
C SER A 320 -46.34 11.35 -78.43
N HIS A 321 -45.33 11.33 -79.30
CA HIS A 321 -43.99 11.80 -78.97
C HIS A 321 -43.95 13.27 -78.51
N SER A 322 -44.84 14.12 -79.04
CA SER A 322 -44.98 15.51 -78.59
C SER A 322 -45.53 15.61 -77.17
N THR A 323 -46.50 14.77 -76.80
CA THR A 323 -47.05 14.72 -75.44
C THR A 323 -45.98 14.32 -74.42
N VAL A 324 -45.13 13.34 -74.73
CA VAL A 324 -43.99 12.97 -73.86
C VAL A 324 -43.02 14.14 -73.67
N LYS A 325 -42.69 14.87 -74.74
CA LYS A 325 -41.82 16.07 -74.63
C LYS A 325 -42.45 17.14 -73.72
N THR A 326 -43.75 17.39 -73.83
CA THR A 326 -44.46 18.35 -72.98
C THR A 326 -44.39 17.93 -71.51
N HIS A 327 -44.66 16.67 -71.19
CA HIS A 327 -44.54 16.17 -69.83
C HIS A 327 -43.11 16.25 -69.29
N ILE A 328 -42.09 15.95 -70.10
CA ILE A 328 -40.68 16.10 -69.71
C ILE A 328 -40.31 17.56 -69.44
N ASN A 329 -40.79 18.50 -70.26
CA ASN A 329 -40.58 19.93 -70.02
C ASN A 329 -41.27 20.40 -68.73
N ASN A 330 -42.44 19.85 -68.41
CA ASN A 330 -43.13 20.13 -67.15
C ASN A 330 -42.39 19.50 -65.95
N LEU A 331 -41.81 18.31 -66.11
CA LEU A 331 -40.92 17.69 -65.12
C LEU A 331 -39.72 18.58 -64.83
N TYR A 332 -39.05 19.11 -65.86
CA TYR A 332 -37.92 20.04 -65.70
C TYR A 332 -38.29 21.26 -64.86
N LYS A 333 -39.44 21.87 -65.13
CA LYS A 333 -39.94 23.02 -64.36
C LYS A 333 -40.31 22.66 -62.92
N LYS A 334 -41.00 21.54 -62.70
CA LYS A 334 -41.50 21.13 -61.36
C LYS A 334 -40.41 20.58 -60.45
N LEU A 335 -39.37 19.99 -61.02
CA LEU A 335 -38.23 19.41 -60.30
C LEU A 335 -37.01 20.35 -60.27
N GLU A 336 -37.11 21.53 -60.91
CA GLU A 336 -36.03 22.54 -61.00
C GLU A 336 -34.74 21.97 -61.58
N VAL A 337 -34.86 21.15 -62.63
CA VAL A 337 -33.73 20.51 -63.33
C VAL A 337 -33.76 20.86 -64.81
N SER A 338 -32.57 20.88 -65.43
CA SER A 338 -32.39 21.28 -66.82
C SER A 338 -32.12 20.10 -67.74
N THR A 339 -31.75 18.95 -67.19
CA THR A 339 -31.37 17.78 -67.99
C THR A 339 -32.04 16.49 -67.55
N ARG A 340 -32.20 15.57 -68.51
CA ARG A 340 -32.66 14.20 -68.25
C ARG A 340 -31.75 13.46 -67.27
N ARG A 341 -30.44 13.72 -67.34
CA ARG A 341 -29.44 13.11 -66.43
C ARG A 341 -29.64 13.58 -64.99
N GLU A 342 -30.01 14.84 -64.78
CA GLU A 342 -30.36 15.36 -63.45
C GLU A 342 -31.63 14.69 -62.89
N ILE A 343 -32.67 14.46 -63.71
CA ILE A 343 -33.84 13.66 -63.28
C ILE A 343 -33.40 12.27 -62.80
N VAL A 344 -32.55 11.60 -63.58
CA VAL A 344 -32.02 10.29 -63.18
C VAL A 344 -31.23 10.40 -61.88
N ALA A 345 -30.35 11.40 -61.73
CA ALA A 345 -29.56 11.60 -60.52
C ALA A 345 -30.42 11.88 -59.26
N LEU A 346 -31.55 12.57 -59.39
CA LEU A 346 -32.47 12.84 -58.29
C LEU A 346 -33.20 11.58 -57.78
N PHE A 347 -33.51 10.63 -58.67
CA PHE A 347 -34.33 9.46 -58.32
C PHE A 347 -33.59 8.12 -58.36
N LYS A 348 -32.35 8.05 -58.84
CA LYS A 348 -31.49 6.85 -58.81
C LYS A 348 -31.06 6.55 -57.36
N LYS A 349 -31.05 5.26 -57.00
CA LYS A 349 -30.80 4.78 -55.64
C LYS A 349 -29.31 4.87 -55.28
#